data_AF-A0A939CII7-F1
#
_entry.id   AF-A0A939CII7-F1
#
_cell.length_a   1.000
_cell.length_b   1.000
_cell.length_c   1.000
_cell.angle_alpha   90.00
_cell.angle_beta   90.00
_cell.angle_gamma   90.00
#
_symmetry.space_group_name_H-M   'P 1'
#
loop_
_entity.id
_entity.type
_entity.pdbx_description
1 polymer ?
#
loop_
_entity_poly.entity_id
_entity_poly.type
_entity_poly.pdbx_seq_one_letter_code
_entity_poly.pdbx_strand_id
1 'polypeptide(L)' 'MFDLDEFTSIRLYKSIWEKSRLKLAPKLRDRGMSVQEMAELLEIDIEVIRKYLRENF' A
#
# COMPACT_ATOMS: atom_id res chain seq x y z
N MET A 1 -17.79 -25.92 0.00
CA MET A 1 -18.46 -24.62 -0.08
C MET A 1 -17.40 -23.59 0.23
N PHE A 2 -17.02 -22.75 -0.74
CA PHE A 2 -15.99 -21.72 -0.48
C PHE A 2 -16.58 -20.73 0.51
N ASP A 3 -15.90 -20.52 1.63
CA ASP A 3 -16.34 -19.62 2.68
C ASP A 3 -16.17 -18.17 2.19
N LEU A 4 -17.22 -17.65 1.55
CA LEU A 4 -17.22 -16.34 0.92
C LEU A 4 -16.97 -15.22 1.95
N ASP A 5 -17.29 -15.48 3.22
CA ASP A 5 -17.08 -14.56 4.34
C ASP A 5 -15.60 -14.45 4.71
N GLU A 6 -14.86 -15.57 4.70
CA GLU A 6 -13.42 -15.59 4.93
C GLU A 6 -12.66 -14.86 3.81
N PHE A 7 -13.04 -15.12 2.55
CA PHE A 7 -12.44 -14.44 1.40
C PHE A 7 -12.68 -12.91 1.43
N THR A 8 -13.89 -12.50 1.80
CA THR A 8 -14.26 -11.08 1.93
C THR A 8 -13.48 -10.41 3.06
N SER A 9 -13.33 -11.10 4.19
CA SER A 9 -12.58 -10.62 5.36
C SER A 9 -11.10 -10.44 5.06
N ILE A 10 -10.46 -11.40 4.38
CA ILE A 10 -9.05 -11.31 3.96
C ILE A 10 -8.83 -10.12 3.01
N ARG A 11 -9.74 -9.93 2.04
CA ARG A 11 -9.66 -8.82 1.08
C ARG A 11 -9.82 -7.46 1.76
N LEU A 12 -10.78 -7.35 2.68
CA LEU A 12 -10.98 -6.14 3.49
C LEU A 12 -9.75 -5.83 4.32
N TYR A 13 -9.22 -6.81 5.06
CA TYR A 13 -8.02 -6.66 5.88
C TYR A 13 -6.83 -6.17 5.04
N LYS A 14 -6.56 -6.83 3.91
CA LYS A 14 -5.48 -6.43 2.99
C LYS A 14 -5.65 -4.99 2.50
N SER A 15 -6.88 -4.60 2.12
CA SER A 15 -7.15 -3.24 1.63
C SER A 15 -6.97 -2.17 2.70
N ILE A 16 -7.36 -2.44 3.95
CA ILE A 16 -7.21 -1.50 5.07
C ILE A 16 -5.74 -1.38 5.44
N TRP A 17 -5.03 -2.50 5.48
CA TRP A 17 -3.60 -2.55 5.75
C TRP A 17 -2.79 -1.77 4.70
N GLU A 18 -3.05 -1.99 3.40
CA GLU A 18 -2.40 -1.28 2.30
C GLU A 18 -2.65 0.24 2.39
N LYS A 19 -3.91 0.65 2.58
CA LYS A 19 -4.27 2.07 2.74
C LYS A 19 -3.61 2.73 3.94
N SER A 20 -3.45 2.00 5.04
CA SER A 20 -2.83 2.54 6.25
C SER A 20 -1.34 2.82 6.06
N ARG A 21 -0.64 1.94 5.33
CA ARG A 21 0.80 2.04 5.04
C ARG A 21 1.10 3.04 3.92
N LEU A 22 0.25 3.15 2.90
CA LEU A 22 0.40 4.16 1.84
C LEU A 22 0.42 5.59 2.37
N LYS A 23 -0.27 5.88 3.48
CA LYS A 23 -0.21 7.19 4.15
C LYS A 23 1.20 7.56 4.65
N LEU A 24 2.10 6.60 4.77
CA LEU A 24 3.51 6.84 5.12
C LEU A 24 4.38 7.15 3.90
N ALA A 25 3.91 6.82 2.69
CA ALA A 25 4.66 7.04 1.45
C ALA A 25 5.17 8.48 1.29
N PRO A 26 4.40 9.55 1.59
CA PRO A 26 4.88 10.92 1.45
C PRO A 26 6.06 11.22 2.37
N LYS A 27 5.97 10.79 3.64
CA LYS A 27 7.05 10.97 4.62
C LYS A 27 8.33 10.22 4.25
N LEU A 28 8.20 9.07 3.59
CA LEU A 28 9.35 8.30 3.11
C LEU A 28 9.99 8.96 1.89
N ARG A 29 9.18 9.49 0.97
CA ARG A 29 9.65 10.31 -0.15
C ARG A 29 10.39 11.56 0.33
N ASP A 30 9.87 12.25 1.33
CA ASP A 30 10.50 13.44 1.92
C ASP A 30 11.86 13.11 2.57
N ARG A 31 12.05 11.87 3.01
CA ARG A 31 13.34 11.35 3.51
C ARG A 31 14.30 10.94 2.39
N GLY A 32 13.95 11.18 1.13
CA GLY A 32 14.77 10.85 -0.03
C GLY A 32 14.69 9.39 -0.46
N MET A 33 13.74 8.61 0.07
CA MET A 33 13.58 7.20 -0.29
C MET A 33 13.00 7.07 -1.71
N SER A 34 13.57 6.15 -2.50
CA SER A 34 13.08 5.79 -3.83
C SER A 34 11.78 5.00 -3.75
N VAL A 35 11.00 5.00 -4.84
CA VAL A 35 9.72 4.25 -4.90
C VAL A 35 9.95 2.75 -4.72
N GLN A 36 11.08 2.23 -5.18
CA GLN A 36 11.51 0.85 -5.02
C GLN A 36 11.72 0.50 -3.53
N GLU A 37 12.52 1.29 -2.82
CA GLU A 37 12.76 1.10 -1.38
C GLU A 37 11.46 1.23 -0.57
N MET A 38 10.55 2.13 -0.99
CA MET A 38 9.24 2.26 -0.37
C MET A 38 8.36 1.02 -0.62
N ALA A 39 8.44 0.41 -1.80
CA ALA A 39 7.69 -0.81 -2.14
C ALA A 39 8.13 -1.99 -1.28
N GLU A 40 9.44 -2.14 -1.10
CA GLU A 40 10.02 -3.16 -0.22
C GLU A 40 9.65 -2.91 1.24
N LEU A 41 9.83 -1.68 1.75
CA LEU A 41 9.56 -1.36 3.15
C LEU A 41 8.08 -1.45 3.51
N LEU A 42 7.21 -0.97 2.62
CA LEU A 42 5.77 -0.98 2.85
C LEU A 42 5.16 -2.32 2.49
N GLU A 43 5.89 -3.22 1.82
CA GLU A 43 5.39 -4.49 1.26
C GLU A 43 4.16 -4.24 0.38
N ILE A 44 4.22 -3.18 -0.43
CA ILE A 44 3.17 -2.76 -1.35
C ILE A 44 3.75 -2.70 -2.75
N ASP A 45 2.95 -3.09 -3.74
CA ASP A 45 3.34 -3.03 -5.14
C ASP A 45 3.82 -1.61 -5.53
N ILE A 46 4.94 -1.58 -6.25
CA ILE A 46 5.59 -0.35 -6.68
C ILE A 46 4.65 0.56 -7.49
N GLU A 47 3.78 -0.01 -8.33
CA GLU A 47 2.83 0.75 -9.15
C GLU A 47 1.72 1.36 -8.29
N VAL A 48 1.33 0.70 -7.18
CA VAL A 48 0.36 1.25 -6.23
C VAL A 48 0.94 2.47 -5.51
N ILE A 49 2.20 2.39 -5.06
CA ILE A 49 2.89 3.53 -4.42
C ILE A 49 3.07 4.67 -5.43
N ARG A 50 3.50 4.35 -6.66
CA ARG A 50 3.70 5.33 -7.74
C ARG A 50 2.41 6.07 -8.08
N LYS A 51 1.31 5.33 -8.23
CA LYS A 51 -0.02 5.90 -8.46
C LYS A 51 -0.46 6.79 -7.30
N TYR A 52 -0.32 6.31 -6.07
CA TYR A 52 -0.68 7.07 -4.87
C TYR A 52 0.09 8.39 -4.77
N LEU A 53 1.40 8.38 -4.99
CA LEU A 53 2.22 9.59 -4.96
C LEU A 53 1.79 10.58 -6.05
N ARG A 54 1.50 10.11 -7.27
CA ARG A 54 1.05 10.95 -8.40
C ARG A 54 -0.32 11.59 -8.17
N GLU A 55 -1.24 10.89 -7.50
CA GLU A 55 -2.61 11.36 -7.27
C GLU A 55 -2.72 12.33 -6.08
N ASN A 56 -1.74 12.32 -5.17
CA ASN A 56 -1.80 13.08 -3.92
C ASN A 56 -0.72 14.18 -3.80
N PHE A 57 0.27 14.23 -4.70
CA PHE A 57 1.40 15.18 -4.68
C PHE A 57 1.91 15.50 -6.08
#